data_AF-A0A937SR06-F1
#
_entry.id   AF-A0A937SR06-F1
#
_cell.length_a   1.000
_cell.length_b   1.000
_cell.length_c   1.000
_cell.angle_alpha   90.00
_cell.angle_beta   90.00
_cell.angle_gamma   90.00
#
_symmetry.space_group_name_H-M   'P 1'
#
loop_
_entity.id
_entity.type
_entity.pdbx_description
1 polymer ?
#
loop_
_entity_poly.entity_id
_entity_poly.type
_entity_poly.pdbx_seq_one_letter_code
_entity_poly.pdbx_strand_id
1 'polypeptide(L)'
;MTLRAHGKSWNEFARWCQARRLKPLPAHPWTLATFVRWCEPRYDYGEIVAITKAIARRHLITGHSDPERHPMVRRTLAMIERRISNKHQRSALFDDDAFSKMEDEPESVEDEQSLSEKPKRRGPAKRVMKSMRSTPKLVRRRR
;
A
#
# COMPACT_ATOMS: atom_id res chain seq x y z
N MET A 1 -16.01 16.47 -13.91
CA MET A 1 -15.66 15.98 -15.26
C MET A 1 -16.87 16.12 -16.17
N THR A 2 -16.69 16.63 -17.39
CA THR A 2 -17.77 16.82 -18.38
C THR A 2 -18.04 15.51 -19.14
N LEU A 3 -19.25 15.35 -19.72
CA LEU A 3 -19.62 14.16 -20.52
C LEU A 3 -18.61 13.84 -21.64
N ARG A 4 -17.98 14.87 -22.21
CA ARG A 4 -16.93 14.74 -23.22
C ARG A 4 -15.66 14.06 -22.68
N ALA A 5 -15.27 14.37 -21.44
CA ALA A 5 -14.12 13.76 -20.79
C ALA A 5 -14.35 12.25 -20.53
N HIS A 6 -15.58 11.85 -20.19
CA HIS A 6 -15.94 10.44 -20.03
C HIS A 6 -15.88 9.65 -21.34
N GLY A 7 -16.24 10.25 -22.47
CA GLY A 7 -16.11 9.61 -23.78
C GLY A 7 -14.65 9.39 -24.19
N LYS A 8 -13.78 10.37 -23.89
CA LYS A 8 -12.34 10.28 -24.18
C LYS A 8 -11.68 9.15 -23.41
N SER A 9 -11.94 9.04 -22.10
CA SER A 9 -11.35 8.00 -21.25
C SER A 9 -11.80 6.59 -21.64
N TRP A 10 -13.07 6.42 -22.04
CA TRP A 10 -13.54 5.14 -22.59
C TRP A 10 -12.84 4.77 -23.90
N ASN A 11 -12.70 5.71 -24.82
CA ASN A 11 -12.06 5.45 -26.12
C ASN A 11 -10.58 5.06 -25.94
N GLU A 12 -9.88 5.70 -25.01
CA GLU A 12 -8.50 5.33 -24.67
C GLU A 12 -8.41 3.91 -24.10
N PHE A 13 -9.31 3.56 -23.17
CA PHE A 13 -9.40 2.20 -22.63
C PHE A 13 -9.69 1.16 -23.72
N ALA A 14 -10.67 1.43 -24.59
CA ALA A 14 -11.04 0.53 -25.68
C ALA A 14 -9.88 0.31 -26.67
N ARG A 15 -9.17 1.38 -27.04
CA ARG A 15 -7.96 1.30 -27.88
C ARG A 15 -6.85 0.50 -27.20
N TRP A 16 -6.64 0.74 -25.91
CA TRP A 16 -5.63 0.03 -25.12
C TRP A 16 -5.93 -1.48 -25.03
N CYS A 17 -7.20 -1.84 -24.86
CA CYS A 17 -7.67 -3.23 -24.90
C CYS A 17 -7.47 -3.86 -26.28
N GLN A 18 -7.88 -3.17 -27.35
CA GLN A 18 -7.76 -3.66 -28.73
C GLN A 18 -6.30 -3.93 -29.11
N ALA A 19 -5.39 -3.02 -28.76
CA ALA A 19 -3.95 -3.19 -28.99
C ALA A 19 -3.36 -4.44 -28.30
N ARG A 20 -4.01 -4.93 -27.23
CA ARG A 20 -3.60 -6.11 -26.46
C ARG A 20 -4.48 -7.33 -26.70
N ARG A 21 -5.38 -7.28 -27.69
CA ARG A 21 -6.37 -8.33 -27.99
C ARG A 21 -7.25 -8.70 -26.77
N LEU A 22 -7.52 -7.71 -25.91
CA LEU A 22 -8.42 -7.84 -24.77
C LEU A 22 -9.82 -7.34 -25.13
N LYS A 23 -10.85 -7.94 -24.54
CA LYS A 23 -12.23 -7.45 -24.70
C LYS A 23 -12.46 -6.23 -23.78
N PRO A 24 -12.86 -5.07 -24.32
CA PRO A 24 -13.16 -3.89 -23.52
C PRO A 24 -14.52 -3.98 -22.80
N LEU A 25 -15.43 -4.84 -23.29
CA LEU A 25 -16.75 -5.06 -22.70
C LEU A 25 -17.21 -6.52 -22.86
N PRO A 26 -17.69 -7.18 -21.78
CA PRO A 26 -17.42 -6.85 -20.38
C PRO A 26 -15.93 -7.04 -20.07
N ALA A 27 -15.29 -6.03 -19.48
CA ALA A 27 -13.91 -6.14 -19.07
C ALA A 27 -13.79 -6.99 -17.79
N HIS A 28 -12.81 -7.90 -17.76
CA HIS A 28 -12.44 -8.56 -16.53
C HIS A 28 -11.84 -7.53 -15.55
N PRO A 29 -12.11 -7.61 -14.23
CA PRO A 29 -11.55 -6.65 -13.26
C PRO A 29 -10.02 -6.54 -13.31
N TRP A 30 -9.35 -7.63 -13.71
CA TRP A 30 -7.90 -7.65 -13.92
C TRP A 30 -7.47 -6.73 -15.07
N THR A 31 -8.23 -6.72 -16.18
CA THR A 31 -8.00 -5.84 -17.32
C THR A 31 -8.07 -4.38 -16.89
N LEU A 32 -9.07 -4.02 -16.07
CA LEU A 32 -9.20 -2.67 -15.54
C LEU A 32 -8.05 -2.33 -14.60
N ALA A 33 -7.68 -3.22 -13.68
CA ALA A 33 -6.55 -3.04 -12.77
C ALA A 33 -5.23 -2.82 -13.52
N THR A 34 -4.97 -3.59 -14.57
CA THR A 34 -3.78 -3.44 -15.43
C THR A 34 -3.81 -2.13 -16.20
N PHE A 35 -4.98 -1.70 -16.70
CA PHE A 35 -5.13 -0.41 -17.37
C PHE A 35 -4.86 0.76 -16.42
N VAL A 36 -5.44 0.72 -15.22
CA VAL A 36 -5.23 1.74 -14.17
C VAL A 36 -3.73 1.85 -13.84
N ARG A 37 -3.02 0.73 -13.75
CA ARG A 37 -1.56 0.73 -13.54
C ARG A 37 -0.78 1.25 -14.75
N TRP A 38 -1.28 1.07 -15.97
CA TRP A 38 -0.70 1.68 -17.17
C TRP A 38 -0.92 3.20 -17.22
N CYS A 39 -1.99 3.71 -16.59
CA CYS A 39 -2.27 5.14 -16.44
C CYS A 39 -1.37 5.84 -15.40
N GLU A 40 -0.84 5.11 -14.43
CA GLU A 40 -0.03 5.63 -13.30
C GLU A 40 1.06 6.66 -13.68
N PRO A 41 1.88 6.47 -14.73
CA PRO A 41 2.90 7.47 -15.11
C PRO A 41 2.37 8.65 -15.92
N ARG A 42 1.10 8.65 -16.36
CA ARG A 42 0.54 9.61 -17.32
C ARG A 42 -0.45 10.59 -16.71
N TYR A 43 -1.07 10.22 -15.60
CA TYR A 43 -2.22 10.91 -15.03
C TYR A 43 -2.08 11.03 -13.51
N ASP A 44 -2.68 12.08 -12.96
CA ASP A 44 -2.77 12.23 -11.51
C ASP A 44 -3.76 11.23 -10.91
N TYR A 45 -3.63 10.93 -9.61
CA TYR A 45 -4.51 9.97 -8.93
C TYR A 45 -5.99 10.32 -9.08
N GLY A 46 -6.35 11.59 -8.95
CA GLY A 46 -7.73 12.06 -9.12
C GLY A 46 -8.26 11.81 -10.54
N GLU A 47 -7.42 11.97 -11.56
CA GLU A 47 -7.77 11.66 -12.95
C GLU A 47 -7.93 10.16 -13.16
N ILE A 48 -7.02 9.35 -12.61
CA ILE A 48 -7.10 7.89 -12.68
C ILE A 48 -8.41 7.37 -12.07
N VAL A 49 -8.81 7.90 -10.92
CA VAL A 49 -10.10 7.56 -10.28
C VAL A 49 -11.27 7.97 -11.18
N ALA A 50 -11.21 9.16 -11.79
CA ALA A 50 -12.28 9.64 -12.65
C ALA A 50 -12.38 8.86 -13.98
N ILE A 51 -11.24 8.43 -14.55
CA ILE A 51 -11.15 7.52 -15.69
C ILE A 51 -11.78 6.16 -15.32
N THR A 52 -11.41 5.61 -14.16
CA THR A 52 -11.95 4.33 -13.67
C THR A 52 -13.47 4.37 -13.55
N LYS A 53 -14.00 5.44 -12.94
CA LYS A 53 -15.45 5.67 -12.83
C LYS A 53 -16.15 5.83 -14.18
N ALA A 54 -15.49 6.46 -15.16
CA ALA A 54 -16.03 6.58 -16.52
C ALA A 54 -16.20 5.21 -17.18
N ILE A 55 -15.20 4.33 -17.02
CA ILE A 55 -15.22 2.96 -17.54
C ILE A 55 -16.28 2.12 -16.82
N ALA A 56 -16.35 2.20 -15.50
CA ALA A 56 -17.37 1.54 -14.68
C ALA A 56 -18.78 1.96 -15.10
N ARG A 57 -19.02 3.26 -15.28
CA ARG A 57 -20.29 3.80 -15.77
C ARG A 57 -20.68 3.21 -17.12
N ARG A 58 -19.71 3.00 -18.04
CA ARG A 58 -20.00 2.38 -19.34
C ARG A 58 -20.48 0.94 -19.19
N HIS A 59 -19.86 0.17 -18.29
CA HIS A 59 -20.27 -1.21 -17.99
C HIS A 59 -21.69 -1.26 -17.43
N LEU A 60 -22.00 -0.36 -16.50
CA LEU A 60 -23.33 -0.24 -15.90
C LEU A 60 -24.41 0.12 -16.92
N ILE A 61 -24.16 1.11 -17.79
CA ILE A 61 -25.11 1.50 -18.85
C ILE A 61 -25.41 0.34 -19.81
N THR A 62 -24.43 -0.55 -20.03
CA THR A 62 -24.60 -1.74 -20.87
C THR A 62 -25.19 -2.95 -20.13
N GLY A 63 -25.57 -2.81 -18.85
CA GLY A 63 -26.16 -3.88 -18.06
C GLY A 63 -25.16 -4.92 -17.52
N HIS A 64 -23.87 -4.59 -17.51
CA HIS A 64 -22.83 -5.47 -16.97
C HIS A 64 -22.46 -5.10 -15.53
N SER A 65 -21.86 -6.07 -14.82
CA SER A 65 -21.33 -5.84 -13.47
C SER A 65 -20.26 -4.76 -13.46
N ASP A 66 -20.21 -4.01 -12.36
CA ASP A 66 -19.27 -2.93 -12.15
C ASP A 66 -17.85 -3.47 -11.83
N PRO A 67 -16.87 -3.31 -12.74
CA PRO A 67 -15.51 -3.78 -12.51
C PRO A 67 -14.77 -2.99 -11.40
N GLU A 68 -15.17 -1.76 -11.10
CA GLU A 68 -14.53 -0.90 -10.06
C GLU A 68 -14.74 -1.46 -8.65
N ARG A 69 -15.92 -2.05 -8.39
CA ARG A 69 -16.27 -2.63 -7.08
C ARG A 69 -15.42 -3.83 -6.71
N HIS A 70 -14.78 -4.46 -7.68
CA HIS A 70 -13.98 -5.64 -7.44
C HIS A 70 -12.76 -5.31 -6.53
N PRO A 71 -12.48 -6.12 -5.49
CA PRO A 71 -11.45 -5.82 -4.49
C PRO A 71 -10.05 -5.63 -5.10
N MET A 72 -9.76 -6.32 -6.21
CA MET A 72 -8.50 -6.15 -6.93
C MET A 72 -8.30 -4.73 -7.46
N VAL A 73 -9.34 -4.11 -8.04
CA VAL A 73 -9.24 -2.75 -8.59
C VAL A 73 -9.05 -1.74 -7.45
N ARG A 74 -9.80 -1.91 -6.36
CA ARG A 74 -9.66 -1.09 -5.14
C ARG A 74 -8.26 -1.19 -4.54
N ARG A 75 -7.69 -2.40 -4.46
CA ARG A 75 -6.31 -2.62 -3.99
C ARG A 75 -5.30 -1.94 -4.92
N THR A 76 -5.47 -2.01 -6.24
CA THR A 76 -4.56 -1.33 -7.17
C THR A 76 -4.62 0.19 -7.05
N LEU A 77 -5.81 0.77 -6.88
CA LEU A 77 -5.96 2.21 -6.66
C LEU A 77 -5.27 2.63 -5.35
N ALA A 78 -5.51 1.91 -4.25
CA ALA A 78 -4.85 2.18 -2.98
C ALA A 78 -3.31 2.06 -3.06
N MET A 79 -2.79 1.10 -3.83
CA MET A 79 -1.35 0.98 -4.07
C MET A 79 -0.78 2.17 -4.86
N ILE A 80 -1.53 2.69 -5.82
CA ILE A 80 -1.12 3.84 -6.64
C ILE A 80 -1.14 5.11 -5.77
N GLU A 81 -2.20 5.31 -4.99
CA GLU A 81 -2.33 6.41 -4.04
C GLU A 81 -1.15 6.44 -3.06
N ARG A 82 -0.84 5.29 -2.45
CA ARG A 82 0.32 5.16 -1.55
C ARG A 82 1.64 5.47 -2.25
N ARG A 83 1.82 5.06 -3.50
CA ARG A 83 3.04 5.32 -4.28
C ARG A 83 3.20 6.78 -4.66
N ILE A 84 2.11 7.48 -4.93
CA ILE A 84 2.10 8.90 -5.25
C ILE A 84 2.38 9.69 -3.97
N SER A 85 1.70 9.36 -2.87
CA SER A 85 1.91 9.99 -1.56
C SER A 85 3.35 9.82 -1.06
N ASN A 86 3.89 8.61 -1.12
CA ASN A 86 5.25 8.32 -0.65
C ASN A 86 6.35 8.69 -1.66
N LYS A 87 6.05 9.43 -2.75
CA LYS A 87 7.01 9.70 -3.83
C LYS A 87 8.28 10.40 -3.32
N HIS A 88 8.14 11.33 -2.39
CA HIS A 88 9.25 12.11 -1.81
C HIS A 88 10.02 11.38 -0.71
N GLN A 89 9.41 10.37 -0.08
CA GLN A 89 10.00 9.60 1.03
C GLN A 89 10.62 8.27 0.57
N ARG A 90 10.74 8.03 -0.75
CA ARG A 90 11.23 6.74 -1.27
C ARG A 90 12.66 6.40 -0.84
N SER A 91 13.50 7.42 -0.67
CA SER A 91 14.90 7.30 -0.26
C SER A 91 15.14 7.63 1.22
N ALA A 92 14.13 8.12 1.93
CA ALA A 92 14.19 8.44 3.35
C ALA A 92 14.05 7.15 4.18
N LEU A 93 15.06 6.28 4.09
CA LEU A 93 15.13 5.05 4.89
C LEU A 93 15.51 5.33 6.36
N PHE A 94 16.19 6.45 6.57
CA PHE A 94 16.62 6.95 7.86
C PHE A 94 16.09 8.37 8.04
N ASP A 95 15.78 8.73 9.28
CA ASP A 95 15.54 10.13 9.64
C ASP A 95 16.87 10.87 9.58
N ASP A 96 16.87 12.14 9.16
CA ASP A 96 18.09 12.95 9.06
C ASP A 96 18.84 13.05 10.40
N ASP A 97 18.12 12.92 11.53
CA ASP A 97 18.65 12.95 12.89
C ASP A 97 19.06 11.58 13.47
N ALA A 98 18.94 10.50 12.70
CA ALA A 98 19.17 9.14 13.22
C ALA A 98 20.64 8.91 13.63
N PHE A 99 21.59 9.63 13.02
CA PHE A 99 23.01 9.48 13.29
C PHE A 99 23.56 10.52 14.28
N SER A 100 22.89 11.67 14.46
CA SER A 100 23.31 12.72 15.39
C SER A 100 23.13 12.35 16.87
N LYS A 101 22.41 11.26 17.18
CA LYS A 101 22.17 10.78 18.56
C LYS A 101 23.15 9.71 19.03
N MET A 102 24.12 9.31 18.20
CA MET A 102 25.13 8.31 18.58
C MET A 102 26.46 8.91 19.05
N GLU A 103 26.66 10.23 18.96
CA GLU A 103 27.95 10.86 19.28
C GLU A 103 28.04 11.47 20.69
N ASP A 104 26.94 11.53 21.44
CA ASP A 104 26.94 11.98 22.84
C ASP A 104 26.36 10.88 23.74
N GLU A 105 27.21 10.00 24.27
CA GLU A 105 27.12 9.38 25.60
C GLU A 105 28.36 8.46 25.78
N PRO A 106 29.45 8.90 26.42
CA PRO A 106 30.27 7.94 27.15
C PRO A 106 29.42 7.40 28.30
N GLU A 107 28.95 6.16 28.20
CA GLU A 107 28.34 5.43 29.32
C GLU A 107 29.32 5.43 30.51
N SER A 108 29.14 6.37 31.44
CA SER A 108 29.76 6.31 32.75
C SER A 108 29.07 5.19 33.53
N VAL A 109 29.76 4.05 33.59
CA VAL A 109 29.42 2.94 34.46
C VAL A 109 29.62 3.41 35.90
N GLU A 110 28.55 3.80 36.59
CA GLU A 110 28.54 3.93 38.04
C GLU A 110 27.60 2.89 38.64
N ASP A 111 28.26 1.87 39.19
CA ASP A 111 27.72 0.79 39.99
C ASP A 111 27.27 1.28 41.39
N GLU A 112 26.31 0.54 41.95
CA GLU A 112 26.00 0.36 43.37
C GLU A 112 24.94 1.23 44.10
N GLN A 113 23.73 0.65 44.14
CA GLN A 113 22.90 0.37 45.34
C GLN A 113 22.35 1.52 46.21
N SER A 114 21.01 1.65 46.24
CA SER A 114 20.28 1.68 47.52
C SER A 114 18.84 1.14 47.39
N LEU A 115 18.54 0.18 48.27
CA LEU A 115 17.23 -0.44 48.48
C LEU A 115 16.33 0.48 49.34
N SER A 116 15.07 0.67 48.96
CA SER A 116 13.96 0.82 49.93
C SER A 116 12.59 0.51 49.31
N GLU A 117 11.71 -0.07 50.12
CA GLU A 117 10.52 -0.85 49.76
C GLU A 117 9.20 -0.02 49.61
N LYS A 118 8.50 -0.22 48.46
CA LYS A 118 7.04 -0.36 48.14
C LYS A 118 5.92 0.24 49.07
N PRO A 119 4.71 0.64 48.56
CA PRO A 119 3.87 -0.21 47.66
C PRO A 119 2.94 0.43 46.58
N LYS A 120 2.80 -0.36 45.50
CA LYS A 120 1.70 -0.65 44.53
C LYS A 120 0.58 0.38 44.21
N ARG A 121 0.50 0.75 42.92
CA ARG A 121 -0.79 0.91 42.19
C ARG A 121 -0.81 0.00 40.96
N ARG A 122 -1.85 -0.82 40.82
CA ARG A 122 -2.02 -1.82 39.75
C ARG A 122 -2.44 -1.14 38.44
N GLY A 123 -1.49 -0.94 37.52
CA GLY A 123 -1.78 -0.61 36.11
C GLY A 123 -2.05 -1.88 35.28
N PRO A 124 -2.72 -1.77 34.12
CA PRO A 124 -3.15 -2.93 33.33
C PRO A 124 -1.96 -3.71 32.77
N ALA A 125 -2.12 -5.03 32.67
CA ALA A 125 -1.08 -5.97 32.28
C ALA A 125 -0.50 -5.66 30.90
N LYS A 126 0.81 -5.41 30.82
CA LYS A 126 1.55 -5.29 29.56
C LYS A 126 1.49 -6.62 28.81
N ARG A 127 1.01 -6.61 27.56
CA ARG A 127 1.10 -7.77 26.65
C ARG A 127 2.57 -7.99 26.32
N VAL A 128 3.14 -9.08 26.81
CA VAL A 128 4.49 -9.53 26.44
C VAL A 128 4.42 -10.02 24.99
N MET A 129 4.93 -9.21 24.05
CA MET A 129 5.21 -9.67 22.69
C MET A 129 6.28 -10.76 22.77
N LYS A 130 5.94 -11.98 22.37
CA LYS A 130 6.88 -13.10 22.33
C LYS A 130 7.83 -12.87 21.16
N SER A 131 9.06 -12.43 21.43
CA SER A 131 10.08 -12.22 20.40
C SER A 131 10.42 -13.54 19.70
N MET A 132 10.70 -13.47 18.40
CA MET A 132 11.16 -14.63 17.64
C MET A 132 12.54 -15.05 18.16
N ARG A 133 12.77 -16.37 18.32
CA ARG A 133 14.08 -16.90 18.74
C ARG A 133 15.15 -16.53 17.71
N SER A 134 16.27 -15.97 18.17
CA SER A 134 17.44 -15.64 17.35
C SER A 134 18.19 -16.88 16.83
N THR A 135 17.93 -18.06 17.39
CA THR A 135 18.63 -19.31 17.03
C THR A 135 17.68 -20.33 16.41
N PRO A 136 17.98 -20.89 15.22
CA PRO A 136 17.18 -21.93 14.59
C PRO A 136 17.25 -23.26 15.37
N LYS A 137 16.14 -24.01 15.39
CA LYS A 137 16.06 -25.29 16.10
C LYS A 137 16.74 -26.39 15.28
N LEU A 138 17.91 -26.84 15.73
CA LEU A 138 18.61 -27.99 15.14
C LEU A 138 17.80 -29.28 15.42
N VAL A 139 17.46 -30.01 14.35
CA VAL A 139 16.79 -31.31 14.43
C VAL A 139 17.79 -32.39 14.00
N ARG A 140 18.00 -33.38 14.86
CA ARG A 140 18.88 -34.51 14.57
C ARG A 140 18.09 -35.55 13.76
N ARG A 141 18.49 -35.81 12.51
CA ARG A 141 17.99 -36.95 11.74
C ARG A 141 18.44 -38.24 12.44
N ARG A 142 17.49 -39.12 12.79
CA ARG A 142 17.80 -40.51 13.16
C ARG A 142 18.27 -41.23 11.89
N ARG A 143 19.38 -41.95 12.01
CA ARG A 143 19.85 -42.92 11.01
C ARG A 143 19.01 -44.18 11.10
#